data_AF-A0A1A9VAY9-F1
#
_entry.id   AF-A0A1A9VAY9-F1
#
_cell.length_a   1.000
_cell.length_b   1.000
_cell.length_c   1.000
_cell.angle_alpha   90.00
_cell.angle_beta   90.00
_cell.angle_gamma   90.00
#
_symmetry.space_group_name_H-M   'P 1'
#
loop_
_entity.id
_entity.type
_entity.pdbx_description
1 polymer ?
#
loop_
_entity_poly.entity_id
_entity_poly.type
_entity_poly.pdbx_seq_one_letter_code
_entity_poly.pdbx_strand_id
1 'polypeptide(L)'
;MIIKPMFSYAIRHFSSSMQQQNNYKTRLWARKLLANAELSRFYSKKKALNGKELKSAVIIFGKGAEEMEVVIPADVLRRAKIDVVLAGLCDNKPVECTKGLIIVPDCHMKDVENRKFGAIILPGGQESNLAMAESDKFGEFLKKREEESYIAAICSGPLALAAHCIGKGKCVTSYPKVKSDLESFYKYVDDEKVVVDGKLITSQGPGTAFLFALKLVELLKDKQEAKEIAKILLVDDYC
;
A
#
# COMPACT_ATOMS: atom_id res chain seq x y z
N MET A 1 46.37 -8.02 52.74
CA MET A 1 44.92 -7.71 52.86
C MET A 1 44.79 -6.19 52.70
N ILE A 2 44.06 -5.56 51.79
CA ILE A 2 42.86 -5.84 50.95
C ILE A 2 42.91 -4.80 49.80
N ILE A 3 43.04 -5.16 48.52
CA ILE A 3 41.99 -5.31 47.47
C ILE A 3 40.83 -4.27 47.48
N LYS A 4 40.97 -3.23 46.62
CA LYS A 4 40.01 -2.54 45.70
C LYS A 4 38.47 -2.64 45.93
N PRO A 5 37.66 -1.62 45.55
CA PRO A 5 37.35 -1.43 44.11
C PRO A 5 37.25 0.05 43.68
N MET A 6 37.67 0.44 42.48
CA MET A 6 37.23 -0.02 41.15
C MET A 6 35.74 0.23 40.85
N PHE A 7 35.21 1.45 41.09
CA PHE A 7 33.84 1.80 40.68
C PHE A 7 33.65 3.17 39.99
N SER A 8 34.68 4.00 39.83
CA SER A 8 34.51 5.34 39.21
C SER A 8 34.80 5.38 37.69
N TYR A 9 35.63 4.47 37.17
CA TYR A 9 36.07 4.52 35.76
C TYR A 9 35.14 3.75 34.79
N ALA A 10 34.38 2.77 35.28
CA ALA A 10 33.50 1.94 34.44
C ALA A 10 32.22 2.68 33.99
N ILE A 11 31.72 3.66 34.76
CA ILE A 11 30.45 4.35 34.45
C ILE A 11 30.63 5.43 33.37
N ARG A 12 31.82 6.04 33.24
CA ARG A 12 32.10 7.05 32.19
C ARG A 12 32.42 6.42 30.82
N HIS A 13 32.93 5.20 30.77
CA HIS A 13 33.20 4.51 29.50
C HIS A 13 32.00 3.68 28.97
N PHE A 14 31.03 3.35 29.83
CA PHE A 14 29.81 2.67 29.39
C PHE A 14 28.81 3.66 28.73
N SER A 15 28.76 4.93 29.17
CA SER A 15 27.86 5.92 28.58
C SER A 15 28.35 6.45 27.21
N SER A 16 29.66 6.59 27.02
CA SER A 16 30.25 7.09 25.76
C SER A 16 30.16 6.06 24.63
N SER A 17 30.28 4.77 24.95
CA SER A 17 30.17 3.66 23.98
C SER A 17 28.72 3.40 23.56
N MET A 18 27.74 3.52 24.47
CA MET A 18 26.32 3.49 24.11
C MET A 18 25.88 4.71 23.28
N GLN A 19 26.35 5.92 23.58
CA GLN A 19 26.04 7.11 22.77
C GLN A 19 26.70 7.10 21.39
N GLN A 20 27.92 6.57 21.26
CA GLN A 20 28.54 6.35 19.95
C GLN A 20 27.83 5.24 19.16
N GLN A 21 27.54 4.08 19.77
CA GLN A 21 26.82 3.00 19.07
C GLN A 21 25.42 3.40 18.61
N ASN A 22 24.69 4.22 19.40
CA ASN A 22 23.41 4.78 18.97
C ASN A 22 23.59 5.72 17.77
N ASN A 23 24.63 6.56 17.76
CA ASN A 23 24.91 7.44 16.62
C ASN A 23 25.33 6.68 15.35
N TYR A 24 26.07 5.58 15.46
CA TYR A 24 26.44 4.75 14.30
C TYR A 24 25.25 3.99 13.73
N LYS A 25 24.43 3.35 14.58
CA LYS A 25 23.22 2.65 14.12
C LYS A 25 22.24 3.63 13.47
N THR A 26 22.02 4.80 14.07
CA THR A 26 21.12 5.84 13.54
C THR A 26 21.63 6.41 12.21
N ARG A 27 22.94 6.66 12.08
CA ARG A 27 23.55 7.11 10.81
C ARG A 27 23.54 6.04 9.73
N LEU A 28 23.72 4.76 10.08
CA LEU A 28 23.67 3.64 9.14
C LEU A 28 22.23 3.38 8.67
N TRP A 29 21.26 3.47 9.58
CA TRP A 29 19.83 3.40 9.25
C TRP A 29 19.42 4.58 8.35
N ALA A 30 19.79 5.81 8.70
CA ALA A 30 19.52 6.99 7.90
C ALA A 30 20.16 6.89 6.51
N ARG A 31 21.41 6.41 6.40
CA ARG A 31 22.07 6.15 5.11
C ARG A 31 21.40 5.06 4.30
N LYS A 32 20.92 3.97 4.92
CA LYS A 32 20.15 2.93 4.22
C LYS A 32 18.77 3.43 3.78
N LEU A 33 18.10 4.25 4.58
CA LEU A 33 16.83 4.89 4.23
C LEU A 33 16.99 5.87 3.08
N LEU A 34 18.02 6.71 3.12
CA LEU A 34 18.34 7.62 2.03
C LEU A 34 18.75 6.86 0.77
N ALA A 35 19.56 5.81 0.88
CA ALA A 35 19.92 4.97 -0.25
C ALA A 35 18.71 4.24 -0.84
N ASN A 36 17.77 3.77 -0.02
CA ASN A 36 16.53 3.15 -0.49
C ASN A 36 15.56 4.16 -1.12
N ALA A 37 15.48 5.38 -0.57
CA ALA A 37 14.70 6.47 -1.14
C ALA A 37 15.33 6.98 -2.46
N GLU A 38 16.66 7.02 -2.55
CA GLU A 38 17.38 7.32 -3.78
C GLU A 38 17.25 6.21 -4.81
N LEU A 39 17.31 4.93 -4.40
CA LEU A 39 17.03 3.78 -5.26
C LEU A 39 15.59 3.82 -5.77
N SER A 40 14.59 4.05 -4.91
CA SER A 40 13.18 4.21 -5.29
C SER A 40 12.99 5.39 -6.28
N ARG A 41 13.61 6.54 -6.02
CA ARG A 41 13.65 7.69 -6.94
C ARG A 41 14.37 7.40 -8.25
N PHE A 42 15.45 6.62 -8.23
CA PHE A 42 16.23 6.25 -9.40
C PHE A 42 15.48 5.25 -10.29
N TYR A 43 14.78 4.29 -9.68
CA TYR A 43 13.84 3.40 -10.37
C TYR A 43 12.70 4.19 -11.02
N SER A 44 12.16 5.19 -10.32
CA SER A 44 11.10 6.06 -10.84
C SER A 44 11.56 6.91 -12.05
N LYS A 45 12.75 7.52 -11.99
CA LYS A 45 13.26 8.39 -13.08
C LYS A 45 13.64 7.65 -14.36
N LYS A 46 14.20 6.43 -14.29
CA LYS A 46 14.71 5.72 -15.47
C LYS A 46 13.60 5.05 -16.31
N LYS A 47 12.42 4.80 -15.74
CA LYS A 47 11.33 4.06 -16.39
C LYS A 47 10.31 4.94 -17.13
N ALA A 48 10.35 6.26 -16.92
CA ALA A 48 9.48 7.24 -17.58
C ALA A 48 9.70 7.38 -19.12
N LEU A 49 10.72 6.73 -19.68
CA LEU A 49 11.18 6.97 -21.05
C LEU A 49 10.78 5.90 -22.09
N ASN A 50 10.14 4.80 -21.72
CA ASN A 50 9.71 3.79 -22.70
C ASN A 50 8.19 3.60 -22.67
N GLY A 51 7.51 4.11 -23.71
CA GLY A 51 6.08 4.00 -23.94
C GLY A 51 5.59 2.57 -24.20
N LYS A 52 5.61 1.72 -23.17
CA LYS A 52 4.93 0.43 -23.13
C LYS A 52 3.92 0.44 -21.99
N GLU A 53 2.73 -0.10 -22.28
CA GLU A 53 1.62 -0.51 -21.39
C GLU A 53 1.81 -0.20 -19.90
N LEU A 54 0.81 0.44 -19.28
CA LEU A 54 0.76 0.90 -17.88
C LEU A 54 0.96 -0.25 -16.85
N LYS A 55 2.16 -0.82 -16.78
CA LYS A 55 2.61 -1.83 -15.82
C LYS A 55 3.06 -1.12 -14.54
N SER A 56 2.16 -0.32 -13.99
CA SER A 56 2.39 0.47 -12.79
C SER A 56 1.15 0.52 -11.92
N ALA A 57 1.36 0.62 -10.61
CA ALA A 57 0.29 0.79 -9.63
C ALA A 57 0.68 1.85 -8.61
N VAL A 58 -0.33 2.54 -8.07
CA VAL A 58 -0.17 3.38 -6.89
C VAL A 58 -1.03 2.85 -5.77
N ILE A 59 -0.44 2.69 -4.58
CA ILE A 59 -1.16 2.35 -3.35
C ILE A 59 -1.22 3.63 -2.53
N ILE A 60 -2.42 4.16 -2.32
CA ILE A 60 -2.63 5.39 -1.57
C ILE A 60 -3.13 5.02 -0.19
N PHE A 61 -2.49 5.53 0.86
CA PHE A 61 -2.84 5.20 2.24
C PHE A 61 -2.51 6.35 3.20
N GLY A 62 -3.27 6.44 4.28
CA GLY A 62 -3.07 7.39 5.37
C GLY A 62 -2.88 6.68 6.71
N LYS A 63 -2.85 7.49 7.78
CA LYS A 63 -2.79 6.99 9.15
C LYS A 63 -3.95 6.03 9.42
N GLY A 64 -3.66 4.93 10.11
CA GLY A 64 -4.63 3.90 10.42
C GLY A 64 -5.09 3.10 9.19
N ALA A 65 -4.28 3.04 8.13
CA ALA A 65 -4.44 2.02 7.08
C ALA A 65 -4.20 0.61 7.65
N GLU A 66 -4.79 -0.41 7.04
CA GLU A 66 -4.53 -1.82 7.36
C GLU A 66 -3.19 -2.23 6.72
N GLU A 67 -2.18 -2.56 7.54
CA GLU A 67 -0.82 -2.74 7.04
C GLU A 67 -0.63 -3.97 6.14
N MET A 68 -1.36 -5.06 6.34
CA MET A 68 -1.26 -6.24 5.48
C MET A 68 -1.82 -5.92 4.08
N GLU A 69 -2.89 -5.14 4.02
CA GLU A 69 -3.54 -4.69 2.79
C GLU A 69 -2.75 -3.59 2.06
N VAL A 70 -1.77 -2.95 2.71
CA VAL A 70 -0.74 -2.14 2.05
C VAL A 70 0.39 -3.02 1.53
N VAL A 71 0.97 -3.84 2.42
CA VAL A 71 2.23 -4.56 2.16
C VAL A 71 2.05 -5.72 1.18
N ILE A 72 0.99 -6.51 1.31
CA ILE A 72 0.76 -7.69 0.45
C ILE A 72 0.58 -7.26 -1.01
N PRO A 73 -0.31 -6.31 -1.37
CA PRO A 73 -0.40 -5.85 -2.75
C PRO A 73 0.91 -5.24 -3.27
N ALA A 74 1.61 -4.46 -2.44
CA ALA A 74 2.88 -3.88 -2.83
C ALA A 74 3.93 -4.93 -3.18
N ASP A 75 4.11 -5.94 -2.32
CA ASP A 75 5.09 -7.01 -2.49
C ASP A 75 4.75 -7.90 -3.68
N VAL A 76 3.51 -8.39 -3.77
CA VAL A 76 3.03 -9.27 -4.84
C VAL A 76 3.18 -8.61 -6.22
N LEU A 77 2.75 -7.36 -6.37
CA LEU A 77 2.86 -6.63 -7.64
C LEU A 77 4.33 -6.37 -8.01
N ARG A 78 5.19 -6.05 -7.03
CA ARG A 78 6.63 -5.87 -7.26
C ARG A 78 7.31 -7.17 -7.71
N ARG A 79 6.90 -8.33 -7.17
CA ARG A 79 7.39 -9.65 -7.64
C ARG A 79 7.05 -9.88 -9.11
N ALA A 80 5.88 -9.44 -9.56
CA ALA A 80 5.46 -9.46 -10.97
C ALA A 80 6.12 -8.37 -11.84
N LYS A 81 7.11 -7.63 -11.31
CA LYS A 81 7.83 -6.53 -12.00
C LYS A 81 6.92 -5.35 -12.40
N ILE A 82 5.80 -5.17 -11.71
CA ILE A 82 4.95 -3.98 -11.82
C ILE A 82 5.60 -2.84 -11.02
N ASP A 83 5.60 -1.64 -11.59
CA ASP A 83 6.14 -0.44 -10.92
C ASP A 83 5.16 0.08 -9.87
N VAL A 84 5.41 -0.21 -8.59
CA VAL A 84 4.52 0.15 -7.49
C VAL A 84 5.05 1.36 -6.72
N VAL A 85 4.23 2.40 -6.65
CA VAL A 85 4.44 3.58 -5.82
C VAL A 85 3.58 3.50 -4.57
N LEU A 86 4.20 3.63 -3.40
CA LEU A 86 3.52 3.86 -2.13
C LEU A 86 3.34 5.37 -1.94
N ALA A 87 2.11 5.87 -2.00
CA ALA A 87 1.81 7.29 -1.86
C ALA A 87 1.09 7.57 -0.53
N GLY A 88 1.67 8.42 0.30
CA GLY A 88 1.00 8.90 1.50
C GLY A 88 -0.12 9.88 1.13
N LEU A 89 -1.29 9.71 1.73
CA LEU A 89 -2.48 10.52 1.43
C LEU A 89 -2.27 12.01 1.74
N CYS A 90 -1.68 12.33 2.90
CA CYS A 90 -1.57 13.69 3.42
C CYS A 90 -0.19 14.33 3.23
N ASP A 91 0.87 13.54 3.35
CA ASP A 91 2.26 13.93 3.14
C ASP A 91 3.13 12.70 2.81
N ASN A 92 4.46 12.84 2.86
CA ASN A 92 5.41 11.76 2.62
C ASN A 92 6.11 11.29 3.92
N LYS A 93 5.54 11.56 5.09
CA LYS A 93 6.11 11.15 6.37
C LYS A 93 5.78 9.68 6.67
N PRO A 94 6.51 9.04 7.61
CA PRO A 94 6.15 7.72 8.09
C PRO A 94 4.70 7.67 8.58
N VAL A 95 3.96 6.66 8.14
CA VAL A 95 2.54 6.46 8.43
C VAL A 95 2.40 5.31 9.42
N GLU A 96 1.77 5.58 10.56
CA GLU A 96 1.39 4.55 11.53
C GLU A 96 0.08 3.86 11.09
N CYS A 97 0.16 2.55 10.86
CA CYS A 97 -0.96 1.69 10.47
C CYS A 97 -1.74 1.18 11.68
N THR A 98 -2.84 0.47 11.42
CA THR A 98 -3.83 0.08 12.43
C THR A 98 -3.25 -0.77 13.58
N LYS A 99 -2.26 -1.64 13.34
CA LYS A 99 -1.59 -2.40 14.43
C LYS A 99 -0.21 -1.86 14.80
N GLY A 100 0.07 -0.60 14.51
CA GLY A 100 1.29 0.09 14.93
C GLY A 100 2.51 -0.16 14.03
N LEU A 101 2.35 -0.85 12.89
CA LEU A 101 3.40 -0.90 11.88
C LEU A 101 3.60 0.51 11.29
N ILE A 102 4.84 0.93 11.12
CA ILE A 102 5.17 2.21 10.50
C ILE A 102 5.67 1.96 9.08
N ILE A 103 4.93 2.46 8.09
CA ILE A 103 5.30 2.37 6.67
C ILE A 103 5.73 3.75 6.18
N VAL A 104 6.90 3.83 5.55
CA VAL A 104 7.38 5.06 4.90
C VAL A 104 6.92 5.06 3.45
N PRO A 105 6.06 6.01 3.02
CA PRO A 105 5.66 6.12 1.62
C PRO A 105 6.84 6.58 0.75
N ASP A 106 6.80 6.22 -0.54
CA ASP A 106 7.77 6.67 -1.54
C ASP A 106 7.64 8.18 -1.81
N CYS A 107 6.40 8.70 -1.79
CA CYS A 107 6.08 10.10 -2.04
C CYS A 107 4.75 10.52 -1.41
N HIS A 108 4.40 11.80 -1.55
CA HIS A 108 3.07 12.31 -1.24
C HIS A 108 2.15 12.09 -2.46
N MET A 109 0.85 11.86 -2.25
CA MET A 109 -0.13 11.68 -3.33
C MET A 109 -0.11 12.83 -4.35
N LYS A 110 0.09 14.08 -3.88
CA LYS A 110 0.20 15.24 -4.76
C LYS A 110 1.33 15.12 -5.78
N ASP A 111 2.42 14.44 -5.45
CA ASP A 111 3.57 14.28 -6.34
C ASP A 111 3.26 13.36 -7.54
N VAL A 112 2.17 12.59 -7.46
CA VAL A 112 1.73 11.63 -8.48
C VAL A 112 0.34 11.94 -9.05
N GLU A 113 -0.25 13.10 -8.70
CA GLU A 113 -1.61 13.49 -9.08
C GLU A 113 -1.82 13.68 -10.59
N ASN A 114 -0.73 13.85 -11.35
CA ASN A 114 -0.74 13.98 -12.82
C ASN A 114 -0.17 12.73 -13.52
N ARG A 115 0.28 11.72 -12.77
CA ARG A 115 0.80 10.47 -13.32
C ARG A 115 -0.35 9.51 -13.60
N LYS A 116 -0.29 8.83 -14.75
CA LYS A 116 -1.19 7.71 -15.09
C LYS A 116 -0.62 6.41 -14.54
N PHE A 117 -1.47 5.61 -13.91
CA PHE A 117 -1.15 4.29 -13.41
C PHE A 117 -2.05 3.25 -14.05
N GLY A 118 -1.59 2.01 -14.13
CA GLY A 118 -2.44 0.89 -14.55
C GLY A 118 -3.48 0.57 -13.48
N ALA A 119 -3.10 0.66 -12.21
CA ALA A 119 -4.00 0.48 -11.07
C ALA A 119 -3.82 1.55 -9.98
N ILE A 120 -4.92 1.89 -9.31
CA ILE A 120 -4.98 2.68 -8.08
C ILE A 120 -5.55 1.76 -7.02
N ILE A 121 -4.86 1.61 -5.89
CA ILE A 121 -5.19 0.63 -4.87
C ILE A 121 -5.45 1.35 -3.54
N LEU A 122 -6.61 1.07 -2.94
CA LEU A 122 -7.08 1.60 -1.68
C LEU A 122 -7.14 0.47 -0.64
N PRO A 123 -6.19 0.41 0.30
CA PRO A 123 -6.27 -0.48 1.45
C PRO A 123 -7.45 -0.17 2.37
N GLY A 124 -7.82 -1.13 3.21
CA GLY A 124 -8.68 -0.91 4.35
C GLY A 124 -8.04 -0.07 5.44
N GLY A 125 -8.74 -0.01 6.58
CA GLY A 125 -8.36 0.81 7.73
C GLY A 125 -9.30 2.00 7.85
N GLN A 126 -10.07 2.04 8.94
CA GLN A 126 -11.18 2.98 9.09
C GLN A 126 -10.72 4.44 9.08
N GLU A 127 -9.64 4.78 9.78
CA GLU A 127 -9.12 6.16 9.84
C GLU A 127 -8.61 6.64 8.49
N SER A 128 -7.85 5.79 7.78
CA SER A 128 -7.34 6.10 6.44
C SER A 128 -8.49 6.30 5.44
N ASN A 129 -9.51 5.44 5.47
CA ASN A 129 -10.64 5.52 4.56
C ASN A 129 -11.58 6.70 4.86
N LEU A 130 -11.73 7.08 6.13
CA LEU A 130 -12.45 8.31 6.50
C LEU A 130 -11.73 9.54 5.92
N ALA A 131 -10.41 9.63 6.09
CA ALA A 131 -9.62 10.73 5.52
C ALA A 131 -9.69 10.78 3.99
N MET A 132 -9.76 9.63 3.32
CA MET A 132 -9.98 9.57 1.87
C MET A 132 -11.38 10.04 1.48
N ALA A 133 -12.41 9.60 2.21
CA ALA A 133 -13.80 9.97 1.96
C ALA A 133 -14.04 11.48 2.12
N GLU A 134 -13.38 12.12 3.08
CA GLU A 134 -13.49 13.57 3.35
C GLU A 134 -12.65 14.44 2.38
N SER A 135 -11.79 13.83 1.55
CA SER A 135 -10.86 14.57 0.68
C SER A 135 -11.43 14.77 -0.72
N ASP A 136 -11.91 15.97 -1.02
CA ASP A 136 -12.35 16.35 -2.38
C ASP A 136 -11.25 16.13 -3.43
N LYS A 137 -10.00 16.43 -3.08
CA LYS A 137 -8.84 16.24 -3.96
C LYS A 137 -8.64 14.76 -4.30
N PHE A 138 -8.87 13.87 -3.34
CA PHE A 138 -8.80 12.43 -3.58
C PHE A 138 -9.96 11.97 -4.48
N GLY A 139 -11.17 12.47 -4.24
CA GLY A 139 -12.32 12.22 -5.10
C GLY A 139 -12.10 12.66 -6.55
N GLU A 140 -11.60 13.87 -6.77
CA GLU A 140 -11.23 14.36 -8.10
C GLU A 140 -10.13 13.51 -8.74
N PHE A 141 -9.14 13.08 -7.95
CA PHE A 141 -8.07 12.22 -8.42
C PHE A 141 -8.61 10.88 -8.96
N LEU A 142 -9.57 10.26 -8.26
CA LEU A 142 -10.22 9.02 -8.69
C LEU A 142 -11.10 9.22 -9.93
N LYS A 143 -11.97 10.24 -9.94
CA LYS A 143 -12.87 10.53 -11.08
C LYS A 143 -12.11 10.74 -12.39
N LYS A 144 -10.95 11.41 -12.34
CA LYS A 144 -10.09 11.62 -13.52
C LYS A 144 -9.51 10.32 -14.10
N ARG A 145 -9.54 9.22 -13.35
CA ARG A 145 -8.86 7.96 -13.69
C ARG A 145 -9.79 6.78 -13.83
N GLU A 146 -11.07 6.93 -13.51
CA GLU A 146 -12.07 5.86 -13.53
C GLU A 146 -12.15 5.15 -14.89
N GLU A 147 -12.00 5.91 -15.97
CA GLU A 147 -12.00 5.37 -17.35
C GLU A 147 -10.60 4.93 -17.82
N GLU A 148 -9.52 5.27 -17.12
CA GLU A 148 -8.15 5.04 -17.58
C GLU A 148 -7.46 3.91 -16.81
N SER A 149 -7.71 3.81 -15.51
CA SER A 149 -7.03 2.91 -14.57
C SER A 149 -7.98 1.90 -13.96
N TYR A 150 -7.46 0.75 -13.57
CA TYR A 150 -8.15 -0.11 -12.61
C TYR A 150 -8.23 0.62 -11.26
N ILE A 151 -9.41 0.73 -10.68
CA ILE A 151 -9.62 1.21 -9.32
C ILE A 151 -9.89 0.00 -8.45
N ALA A 152 -9.02 -0.24 -7.48
CA ALA A 152 -9.03 -1.43 -6.66
C ALA A 152 -9.14 -1.06 -5.18
N ALA A 153 -10.09 -1.64 -4.45
CA ALA A 153 -10.27 -1.35 -3.02
C ALA A 153 -10.55 -2.62 -2.22
N ILE A 154 -9.95 -2.74 -1.04
CA ILE A 154 -10.09 -3.93 -0.18
C ILE A 154 -10.64 -3.54 1.19
N CYS A 155 -11.36 -4.45 1.83
CA CYS A 155 -11.83 -4.31 3.20
C CYS A 155 -12.81 -3.14 3.35
N SER A 156 -12.41 -2.08 4.04
CA SER A 156 -13.19 -0.83 4.19
C SER A 156 -12.91 0.20 3.08
N GLY A 157 -11.94 -0.05 2.20
CA GLY A 157 -11.61 0.80 1.06
C GLY A 157 -12.79 1.19 0.17
N PRO A 158 -13.76 0.28 -0.12
CA PRO A 158 -14.92 0.63 -0.94
C PRO A 158 -15.79 1.78 -0.38
N LEU A 159 -15.73 2.08 0.93
CA LEU A 159 -16.43 3.24 1.51
C LEU A 159 -15.91 4.57 0.93
N ALA A 160 -14.60 4.68 0.73
CA ALA A 160 -14.01 5.87 0.13
C ALA A 160 -14.43 6.02 -1.34
N LEU A 161 -14.65 4.91 -2.05
CA LEU A 161 -15.17 4.93 -3.42
C LEU A 161 -16.63 5.41 -3.44
N ALA A 162 -17.46 4.91 -2.53
CA ALA A 162 -18.87 5.31 -2.40
C ALA A 162 -19.00 6.81 -2.13
N ALA A 163 -18.18 7.34 -1.21
CA ALA A 163 -18.18 8.77 -0.86
C ALA A 163 -17.93 9.68 -2.06
N HIS A 164 -17.18 9.21 -3.06
CA HIS A 164 -16.81 9.97 -4.27
C HIS A 164 -17.62 9.59 -5.50
N CYS A 165 -18.68 8.79 -5.32
CA CYS A 165 -19.54 8.27 -6.36
C CYS A 165 -18.85 7.40 -7.42
N ILE A 166 -17.73 6.75 -7.08
CA ILE A 166 -16.97 5.92 -8.03
C ILE A 166 -17.67 4.58 -8.24
N GLY A 167 -17.89 4.20 -9.49
CA GLY A 167 -18.40 2.89 -9.88
C GLY A 167 -19.84 2.61 -9.47
N LYS A 168 -20.69 3.64 -9.36
CA LYS A 168 -22.09 3.51 -8.92
C LYS A 168 -22.83 2.39 -9.66
N GLY A 169 -23.51 1.51 -8.90
CA GLY A 169 -24.32 0.41 -9.44
C GLY A 169 -23.53 -0.80 -9.95
N LYS A 170 -22.20 -0.77 -9.88
CA LYS A 170 -21.34 -1.94 -10.16
C LYS A 170 -21.41 -2.98 -9.05
N CYS A 171 -20.96 -4.19 -9.39
CA CYS A 171 -20.78 -5.27 -8.42
C CYS A 171 -19.56 -5.02 -7.54
N VAL A 172 -19.72 -5.18 -6.22
CA VAL A 172 -18.62 -5.04 -5.24
C VAL A 172 -18.72 -6.08 -4.13
N THR A 173 -17.60 -6.34 -3.46
CA THR A 173 -17.54 -6.94 -2.13
C THR A 173 -16.73 -6.05 -1.19
N SER A 174 -16.75 -6.32 0.11
CA SER A 174 -16.05 -5.53 1.11
C SER A 174 -15.89 -6.32 2.42
N TYR A 175 -15.29 -5.71 3.44
CA TYR A 175 -15.32 -6.30 4.78
C TYR A 175 -16.76 -6.38 5.29
N PRO A 176 -17.23 -7.50 5.87
CA PRO A 176 -18.64 -7.71 6.20
C PRO A 176 -19.27 -6.58 7.03
N LYS A 177 -18.49 -5.93 7.90
CA LYS A 177 -18.96 -4.84 8.77
C LYS A 177 -19.41 -3.58 8.00
N VAL A 178 -18.91 -3.34 6.79
CA VAL A 178 -19.24 -2.14 6.00
C VAL A 178 -20.23 -2.43 4.86
N LYS A 179 -20.76 -3.66 4.79
CA LYS A 179 -21.71 -4.09 3.76
C LYS A 179 -22.95 -3.19 3.68
N SER A 180 -23.61 -2.97 4.81
CA SER A 180 -24.87 -2.21 4.87
C SER A 180 -24.73 -0.78 4.35
N ASP A 181 -23.55 -0.18 4.53
CA ASP A 181 -23.26 1.18 4.06
C ASP A 181 -23.08 1.24 2.53
N LEU A 182 -22.73 0.11 1.90
CA LEU A 182 -22.42 -0.01 0.48
C LEU A 182 -23.61 -0.50 -0.36
N GLU A 183 -24.54 -1.25 0.22
CA GLU A 183 -25.70 -1.84 -0.47
C GLU A 183 -26.62 -0.78 -1.11
N SER A 184 -26.64 0.44 -0.56
CA SER A 184 -27.42 1.55 -1.14
C SER A 184 -26.79 2.11 -2.44
N PHE A 185 -25.51 1.82 -2.69
CA PHE A 185 -24.72 2.42 -3.76
C PHE A 185 -24.25 1.40 -4.82
N TYR A 186 -24.06 0.15 -4.42
CA TYR A 186 -23.52 -0.92 -5.25
C TYR A 186 -24.39 -2.19 -5.23
N LYS A 187 -24.16 -3.09 -6.20
CA LYS A 187 -24.67 -4.46 -6.16
C LYS A 187 -23.71 -5.31 -5.34
N TYR A 188 -24.10 -5.74 -4.14
CA TYR A 188 -23.20 -6.46 -3.25
C TYR A 188 -23.08 -7.94 -3.63
N VAL A 189 -21.87 -8.49 -3.56
CA VAL A 189 -21.54 -9.91 -3.82
C VAL A 189 -20.89 -10.51 -2.56
N ASP A 190 -21.54 -11.53 -1.99
CA ASP A 190 -21.18 -12.10 -0.68
C ASP A 190 -20.22 -13.28 -0.75
N ASP A 191 -20.34 -14.10 -1.80
CA ASP A 191 -19.69 -15.39 -1.95
C ASP A 191 -18.34 -15.34 -2.69
N GLU A 192 -17.95 -14.16 -3.18
CA GLU A 192 -16.70 -13.95 -3.91
C GLU A 192 -15.65 -13.20 -3.09
N LYS A 193 -14.47 -13.83 -2.92
CA LYS A 193 -13.34 -13.21 -2.21
C LYS A 193 -12.78 -11.98 -2.94
N VAL A 194 -12.89 -11.96 -4.27
CA VAL A 194 -12.46 -10.86 -5.15
C VAL A 194 -13.50 -10.66 -6.23
N VAL A 195 -14.06 -9.45 -6.33
CA VAL A 195 -15.05 -9.10 -7.34
C VAL A 195 -14.40 -8.18 -8.37
N VAL A 196 -14.63 -8.45 -9.65
CA VAL A 196 -14.17 -7.63 -10.78
C VAL A 196 -15.39 -7.22 -11.61
N ASP A 197 -15.66 -5.93 -11.72
CA ASP A 197 -16.70 -5.36 -12.59
C ASP A 197 -16.08 -4.25 -13.46
N GLY A 198 -15.66 -4.62 -14.67
CA GLY A 198 -14.94 -3.73 -15.58
C GLY A 198 -13.61 -3.29 -14.97
N LYS A 199 -13.46 -1.99 -14.71
CA LYS A 199 -12.25 -1.41 -14.09
C LYS A 199 -12.31 -1.31 -12.57
N LEU A 200 -13.42 -1.71 -11.93
CA LEU A 200 -13.55 -1.73 -10.48
C LEU A 200 -13.22 -3.13 -9.95
N ILE A 201 -12.27 -3.22 -9.02
CA ILE A 201 -11.88 -4.46 -8.33
C ILE A 201 -12.10 -4.27 -6.85
N THR A 202 -12.77 -5.22 -6.19
CA THR A 202 -12.93 -5.17 -4.73
C THR A 202 -12.65 -6.49 -4.05
N SER A 203 -12.29 -6.47 -2.76
CA SER A 203 -12.01 -7.66 -1.96
C SER A 203 -12.32 -7.45 -0.47
N GLN A 204 -12.37 -8.53 0.30
CA GLN A 204 -13.04 -8.55 1.60
C GLN A 204 -12.18 -8.15 2.80
N GLY A 205 -10.89 -8.45 2.85
CA GLY A 205 -10.07 -8.14 4.04
C GLY A 205 -8.67 -8.73 4.00
N PRO A 206 -7.95 -8.75 5.15
CA PRO A 206 -6.56 -9.19 5.15
C PRO A 206 -6.38 -10.63 4.66
N GLY A 207 -7.33 -11.52 5.00
CA GLY A 207 -7.32 -12.91 4.56
C GLY A 207 -7.50 -13.11 3.04
N THR A 208 -7.96 -12.10 2.31
CA THR A 208 -8.13 -12.15 0.85
C THR A 208 -7.10 -11.29 0.10
N ALA A 209 -6.19 -10.61 0.80
CA ALA A 209 -5.25 -9.66 0.21
C ALA A 209 -4.30 -10.27 -0.83
N PHE A 210 -3.88 -11.54 -0.66
CA PHE A 210 -3.08 -12.24 -1.67
C PHE A 210 -3.86 -12.49 -2.97
N LEU A 211 -5.10 -12.99 -2.87
CA LEU A 211 -5.95 -13.24 -4.03
C LEU A 211 -6.30 -11.93 -4.75
N PHE A 212 -6.55 -10.87 -3.98
CA PHE A 212 -6.76 -9.52 -4.50
C PHE A 212 -5.54 -9.02 -5.30
N ALA A 213 -4.35 -9.13 -4.71
CA ALA A 213 -3.12 -8.69 -5.36
C ALA A 213 -2.76 -9.51 -6.61
N LEU A 214 -2.95 -10.83 -6.55
CA LEU A 214 -2.73 -11.72 -7.70
C LEU A 214 -3.73 -11.44 -8.83
N LYS A 215 -4.99 -11.11 -8.51
CA LYS A 215 -5.96 -10.67 -9.52
C LYS A 215 -5.52 -9.37 -10.20
N LEU A 216 -4.91 -8.44 -9.47
CA LEU A 216 -4.31 -7.25 -10.07
C LEU A 216 -3.10 -7.56 -10.95
N VAL A 217 -2.27 -8.56 -10.60
CA VAL A 217 -1.21 -9.05 -11.48
C VAL A 217 -1.80 -9.59 -12.78
N GLU A 218 -2.86 -10.39 -12.71
CA GLU A 218 -3.55 -10.94 -13.89
C GLU A 218 -4.08 -9.85 -14.81
N LEU A 219 -4.69 -8.81 -14.26
CA LEU A 219 -5.26 -7.70 -15.02
C LEU A 219 -4.19 -6.77 -15.64
N LEU A 220 -3.06 -6.57 -14.96
CA LEU A 220 -1.98 -5.67 -15.42
C LEU A 220 -0.92 -6.37 -16.27
N LYS A 221 -0.87 -7.69 -16.25
CA LYS A 221 0.07 -8.53 -16.99
C LYS A 221 -0.73 -9.59 -17.76
N ASP A 222 -0.89 -10.76 -17.16
CA ASP A 222 -1.63 -11.89 -17.68
C ASP A 222 -1.84 -12.95 -16.59
N LYS A 223 -2.73 -13.91 -16.86
CA LYS A 223 -3.05 -15.00 -15.92
C LYS A 223 -1.85 -15.91 -15.64
N GLN A 224 -0.92 -16.07 -16.58
CA GLN A 224 0.22 -16.96 -16.41
C GLN A 224 1.22 -16.40 -15.39
N GLU A 225 1.57 -15.11 -15.49
CA GLU A 225 2.41 -14.43 -14.49
C GLU A 225 1.77 -14.49 -13.10
N ALA A 226 0.46 -14.27 -12.99
CA ALA A 226 -0.23 -14.35 -11.70
C ALA A 226 -0.11 -15.75 -11.07
N LYS A 227 -0.26 -16.83 -11.85
CA LYS A 227 -0.05 -18.21 -11.38
C LYS A 227 1.40 -18.47 -10.94
N GLU A 228 2.38 -17.95 -11.68
CA GLU A 228 3.79 -18.10 -11.33
C GLU A 228 4.11 -17.40 -10.01
N ILE A 229 3.61 -16.18 -9.80
CA ILE A 229 3.76 -15.46 -8.53
C ILE A 229 3.03 -16.18 -7.39
N ALA A 230 1.81 -16.68 -7.62
CA ALA A 230 1.07 -17.46 -6.63
C ALA A 230 1.87 -18.70 -6.17
N LYS A 231 2.44 -19.45 -7.11
CA LYS A 231 3.29 -20.61 -6.83
C LYS A 231 4.54 -20.24 -6.03
N ILE A 232 5.19 -19.12 -6.35
CA ILE A 232 6.36 -18.62 -5.59
C ILE A 232 5.98 -18.26 -4.15
N LEU A 233 4.77 -17.75 -3.94
CA LEU A 233 4.24 -17.34 -2.65
C LEU A 233 3.55 -18.46 -1.87
N LEU A 234 3.44 -19.67 -2.44
CA LEU A 234 2.71 -20.80 -1.87
C LEU A 234 1.23 -20.48 -1.61
N VAL A 235 0.61 -19.73 -2.52
CA VAL A 235 -0.83 -19.42 -2.50
C VAL A 235 -1.54 -20.41 -3.42
N ASP A 236 -1.94 -21.54 -2.85
CA ASP A 236 -2.49 -22.69 -3.61
C ASP A 236 -3.88 -22.41 -4.21
N ASP A 237 -4.64 -21.48 -3.61
CA ASP A 237 -6.02 -21.16 -3.98
C ASP A 237 -6.16 -20.27 -5.24
N TYR A 238 -5.08 -19.98 -5.96
CA TYR A 238 -5.09 -19.12 -7.15
C TYR A 238 -5.04 -19.92 -8.46
N CYS A 239 -6.21 -20.37 -8.95
CA CYS A 239 -6.36 -21.23 -10.15
C CYS A 239 -6.74 -20.50 -11.46
#